data_AF-A0A7C5SFN6-F1
#
_entry.id   AF-A0A7C5SFN6-F1
#
_cell.length_a   1.000
_cell.length_b   1.000
_cell.length_c   1.000
_cell.angle_alpha   90.00
_cell.angle_beta   90.00
_cell.angle_gamma   90.00
#
_symmetry.space_group_name_H-M   'P 1'
#
loop_
_entity.id
_entity.type
_entity.pdbx_description
1 polymer ?
#
loop_
_entity_poly.entity_id
_entity_poly.type
_entity_poly.pdbx_seq_one_letter_code
_entity_poly.pdbx_strand_id
1 'polypeptide(L)'
;NARQVSRYLDRLRGEGNLTEGVTIEGGGTVRIHLGVPIPRDFPFLENHTADIRILALAWELARTQPPAIFVTKDTNLRIKADAVGVMSEDYRESHGEVELDEHSYIEMVVPRELLDRLFSDEGGVDAGELEGGDPGPNACLLLRDVENLQHTALARRRPTEPRLKALQLPRAVSGITPRNVEQKFAMDMLLDPDLPLVTLVGKAGTGKTLLALASGLAMTLDRKSYRRLLVARPIYPMGRDLGYLPGDLDEKLRPWMQPIFDNLEYLLSGSAEQEMIGRGSHPIDLLLDQGLLEIEALTYIRGRSLPGQFMIVDEAQNLTPHEVKTVITRAGENTKIVLTGDPDQIDNPYVDAASNGLSYTTQRLKGEAMAGTVTLTRGERSPLAEMAADRL
;
A
#
# COMPACT_ATOMS: atom_id res chain seq x y z
N ASN A 1 -9.69 -13.66 -10.86
CA ASN A 1 -8.91 -14.93 -10.84
C ASN A 1 -9.70 -16.03 -11.57
N ALA A 2 -9.45 -16.24 -12.88
CA ALA A 2 -10.25 -17.14 -13.71
C ALA A 2 -10.23 -18.61 -13.25
N ARG A 3 -9.10 -19.09 -12.71
CA ARG A 3 -8.97 -20.48 -12.23
C ARG A 3 -9.83 -20.79 -11.01
N GLN A 4 -10.03 -19.80 -10.13
CA GLN A 4 -10.94 -19.95 -8.99
C GLN A 4 -12.38 -20.10 -9.46
N VAL A 5 -12.81 -19.29 -10.43
CA VAL A 5 -14.14 -19.40 -11.04
C VAL A 5 -14.31 -20.77 -11.71
N SER A 6 -13.32 -21.25 -12.48
CA SER A 6 -13.39 -22.58 -13.09
C SER A 6 -13.54 -23.70 -12.06
N ARG A 7 -12.78 -23.66 -10.95
CA ARG A 7 -12.90 -24.65 -9.86
C ARG A 7 -14.25 -24.58 -9.15
N TYR A 8 -14.80 -23.38 -8.99
CA TYR A 8 -16.11 -23.19 -8.39
C TYR A 8 -17.22 -23.75 -9.30
N LEU A 9 -17.19 -23.44 -10.60
CA LEU A 9 -18.12 -23.98 -11.59
C LEU A 9 -17.99 -25.51 -11.72
N ASP A 10 -16.77 -26.06 -11.65
CA ASP A 10 -16.54 -27.51 -11.70
C ASP A 10 -17.17 -28.24 -10.51
N ARG A 11 -17.17 -27.60 -9.32
CA ARG A 11 -17.88 -28.10 -8.14
C ARG A 11 -19.40 -28.07 -8.34
N LEU A 12 -19.95 -26.94 -8.79
CA LEU A 12 -21.39 -26.79 -9.04
C LEU A 12 -21.91 -27.75 -10.11
N ARG A 13 -21.08 -28.14 -11.08
CA ARG A 13 -21.42 -29.20 -12.06
C ARG A 13 -21.70 -30.55 -11.38
N GLY A 14 -21.10 -30.82 -10.21
CA GLY A 14 -21.39 -32.01 -9.42
C GLY A 14 -22.74 -31.98 -8.71
N GLU A 15 -23.31 -30.78 -8.52
CA GLU A 15 -24.56 -30.55 -7.79
C GLU A 15 -25.77 -30.36 -8.74
N GLY A 16 -25.54 -30.07 -10.03
CA GLY A 16 -26.59 -29.96 -11.03
C GLY A 16 -26.10 -29.54 -12.42
N ASN A 17 -27.06 -29.24 -13.30
CA ASN A 17 -26.77 -28.83 -14.67
C ASN A 17 -26.58 -27.31 -14.76
N LEU A 18 -25.35 -26.87 -15.04
CA LEU A 18 -24.98 -25.45 -15.15
C LEU A 18 -25.76 -24.69 -16.23
N THR A 19 -26.29 -25.34 -17.26
CA THR A 19 -27.11 -24.69 -18.30
C THR A 19 -28.56 -24.48 -17.87
N GLU A 20 -29.07 -25.29 -16.95
CA GLU A 20 -30.43 -25.16 -16.41
C GLU A 20 -30.44 -24.22 -15.20
N GLY A 21 -29.33 -24.18 -14.46
CA GLY A 21 -29.15 -23.39 -13.27
C GLY A 21 -28.91 -24.28 -12.05
N VAL A 22 -27.93 -23.92 -11.22
CA VAL A 22 -27.60 -24.64 -9.99
C VAL A 22 -27.76 -23.69 -8.80
N THR A 23 -28.51 -24.12 -7.78
CA THR A 23 -28.72 -23.35 -6.55
C THR A 23 -27.43 -23.23 -5.76
N ILE A 24 -27.15 -22.06 -5.20
CA ILE A 24 -25.95 -21.80 -4.39
C ILE A 24 -26.30 -21.64 -2.90
N GLU A 25 -25.34 -21.94 -2.02
CA GLU A 25 -25.53 -21.92 -0.55
C GLU A 25 -26.03 -20.56 0.01
N GLY A 26 -25.72 -19.45 -0.67
CA GLY A 26 -26.17 -18.10 -0.29
C GLY A 26 -27.55 -17.69 -0.83
N GLY A 27 -28.26 -18.60 -1.50
CA GLY A 27 -29.51 -18.32 -2.21
C GLY A 27 -29.30 -17.90 -3.67
N GLY A 28 -30.32 -18.10 -4.51
CA GLY A 28 -30.26 -17.85 -5.95
C GLY A 28 -29.66 -19.02 -6.75
N THR A 29 -29.53 -18.82 -8.07
CA THR A 29 -29.06 -19.86 -9.01
C THR A 29 -27.98 -19.32 -9.94
N VAL A 30 -26.92 -20.10 -10.15
CA VAL A 30 -25.86 -19.81 -11.13
C VAL A 30 -26.13 -20.60 -12.41
N ARG A 31 -26.09 -19.92 -13.56
CA ARG A 31 -26.29 -20.52 -14.88
C ARG A 31 -25.20 -20.08 -15.86
N ILE A 32 -24.65 -21.02 -16.63
CA ILE A 32 -23.79 -20.74 -17.78
C ILE A 32 -24.66 -20.66 -19.03
N HIS A 33 -24.60 -19.50 -19.70
CA HIS A 33 -25.26 -19.33 -20.99
C HIS A 33 -24.30 -19.70 -22.12
N LEU A 34 -24.70 -20.62 -22.99
CA LEU A 34 -23.87 -21.08 -24.13
C LEU A 34 -23.86 -20.11 -25.33
N GLY A 35 -24.27 -18.85 -25.09
CA GLY A 35 -24.55 -17.87 -26.13
C GLY A 35 -25.86 -18.13 -26.87
N VAL A 36 -26.44 -17.05 -27.36
CA VAL A 36 -27.59 -17.03 -28.26
C VAL A 36 -27.18 -16.26 -29.51
N PRO A 37 -27.78 -16.53 -30.68
CA PRO A 37 -27.63 -15.66 -31.84
C PRO A 37 -27.96 -14.24 -31.42
N ILE A 38 -27.11 -13.27 -31.77
CA ILE A 38 -27.36 -11.85 -31.46
C ILE A 38 -28.74 -11.51 -32.04
N PRO A 39 -29.68 -10.99 -31.22
CA PRO A 39 -31.00 -10.61 -31.70
C PRO A 39 -30.89 -9.66 -32.90
N ARG A 40 -31.71 -9.85 -33.93
CA ARG A 40 -31.62 -9.05 -35.17
C ARG A 40 -31.92 -7.57 -34.96
N ASP A 41 -32.65 -7.23 -33.90
CA ASP A 41 -33.00 -5.89 -33.48
C ASP A 41 -31.98 -5.29 -32.49
N PHE A 42 -30.88 -6.00 -32.21
CA PHE A 42 -29.85 -5.49 -31.32
C PHE A 42 -29.03 -4.37 -31.98
N PRO A 43 -28.89 -3.19 -31.35
CA PRO A 43 -28.26 -2.01 -31.99
C PRO A 43 -26.80 -2.18 -32.44
N PHE A 44 -26.05 -3.13 -31.88
CA PHE A 44 -24.66 -3.38 -32.23
C PHE A 44 -24.45 -4.67 -33.04
N LEU A 45 -25.47 -5.11 -33.79
CA LEU A 45 -25.48 -6.38 -34.53
C LEU A 45 -24.27 -6.58 -35.47
N GLU A 46 -23.75 -5.51 -36.07
CA GLU A 46 -22.61 -5.55 -37.00
C GLU A 46 -21.27 -5.86 -36.32
N ASN A 47 -21.21 -5.80 -34.98
CA ASN A 47 -20.01 -6.05 -34.21
C ASN A 47 -20.06 -7.44 -33.56
N HIS A 48 -19.08 -8.30 -33.87
CA HIS A 48 -19.06 -9.70 -33.44
C HIS A 48 -18.01 -9.99 -32.36
N THR A 49 -17.56 -9.01 -31.58
CA THR A 49 -16.67 -9.28 -30.45
C THR A 49 -17.36 -10.10 -29.35
N ALA A 50 -16.56 -10.72 -28.47
CA ALA A 50 -17.08 -11.45 -27.32
C ALA A 50 -17.92 -10.53 -26.41
N ASP A 51 -17.43 -9.31 -26.19
CA ASP A 51 -18.07 -8.27 -25.40
C ASP A 51 -19.48 -7.94 -25.90
N ILE A 52 -19.63 -7.79 -27.22
CA ILE A 52 -20.91 -7.46 -27.84
C ILE A 52 -21.90 -8.62 -27.73
N ARG A 53 -21.42 -9.87 -27.79
CA ARG A 53 -22.27 -11.05 -27.54
C ARG A 53 -22.74 -11.13 -26.10
N ILE A 54 -21.88 -10.81 -25.14
CA ILE A 54 -22.23 -10.75 -23.71
C ILE A 54 -23.28 -9.65 -23.49
N LEU A 55 -23.09 -8.47 -24.08
CA LEU A 55 -24.04 -7.37 -23.98
C LEU A 55 -25.39 -7.70 -24.64
N ALA A 56 -25.37 -8.35 -25.81
CA ALA A 56 -26.60 -8.79 -26.48
C ALA A 56 -27.41 -9.75 -25.63
N LEU A 57 -26.75 -10.69 -24.93
CA LEU A 57 -27.39 -11.58 -23.98
C LEU A 57 -27.99 -10.81 -22.79
N ALA A 58 -27.24 -9.88 -22.21
CA ALA A 58 -27.74 -9.05 -21.12
C ALA A 58 -28.98 -8.24 -21.54
N TRP A 59 -28.96 -7.70 -22.76
CA TRP A 59 -30.07 -6.98 -23.37
C TRP A 59 -31.32 -7.85 -23.58
N GLU A 60 -31.16 -9.08 -24.05
CA GLU A 60 -32.27 -10.03 -24.19
C GLU A 60 -32.85 -10.43 -22.83
N LEU A 61 -31.99 -10.71 -21.84
CA LEU A 61 -32.41 -11.07 -20.49
C LEU A 61 -33.14 -9.91 -19.80
N ALA A 62 -32.68 -8.66 -19.96
CA ALA A 62 -33.35 -7.50 -19.39
C ALA A 62 -34.78 -7.30 -19.93
N ARG A 63 -35.03 -7.74 -21.18
CA ARG A 63 -36.36 -7.67 -21.82
C ARG A 63 -37.26 -8.84 -21.46
N THR A 64 -36.69 -10.03 -21.32
CA THR A 64 -37.45 -11.28 -21.15
C THR A 64 -37.61 -11.69 -19.68
N GLN A 65 -36.67 -11.30 -18.82
CA GLN A 65 -36.58 -11.70 -17.41
C GLN A 65 -36.14 -10.54 -16.49
N PRO A 66 -36.92 -9.44 -16.39
CA PRO A 66 -36.58 -8.34 -15.49
C PRO A 66 -36.85 -8.69 -14.00
N PRO A 67 -36.06 -8.14 -13.05
CA PRO A 67 -34.91 -7.27 -13.26
C PRO A 67 -33.65 -8.06 -13.67
N ALA A 68 -32.92 -7.56 -14.68
CA ALA A 68 -31.60 -8.07 -15.05
C ALA A 68 -30.57 -6.95 -14.95
N ILE A 69 -29.47 -7.22 -14.24
CA ILE A 69 -28.37 -6.28 -14.02
C ILE A 69 -27.14 -6.82 -14.73
N PHE A 70 -26.54 -6.01 -15.60
CA PHE A 70 -25.32 -6.35 -16.30
C PHE A 70 -24.08 -5.91 -15.52
N VAL A 71 -23.38 -6.86 -14.92
CA VAL A 71 -22.20 -6.58 -14.10
C VAL A 71 -20.92 -6.74 -14.92
N THR A 72 -20.12 -5.68 -15.02
CA THR A 72 -18.82 -5.69 -15.71
C THR A 72 -17.88 -4.62 -15.15
N LYS A 73 -16.57 -4.88 -15.17
CA LYS A 73 -15.53 -3.89 -14.85
C LYS A 73 -15.15 -2.98 -16.03
N ASP A 74 -15.60 -3.30 -17.24
CA ASP A 74 -15.29 -2.51 -18.43
C ASP A 74 -16.26 -1.32 -18.57
N THR A 75 -15.73 -0.11 -18.34
CA THR A 75 -16.47 1.16 -18.46
C THR A 75 -17.08 1.35 -19.84
N ASN A 76 -16.40 0.98 -20.93
CA ASN A 76 -16.93 1.15 -22.29
C ASN A 76 -18.12 0.21 -22.53
N LEU A 77 -18.10 -0.99 -21.96
CA LEU A 77 -19.22 -1.92 -22.02
C LEU A 77 -20.43 -1.41 -21.23
N ARG A 78 -20.22 -0.80 -20.05
CA ARG A 78 -21.29 -0.17 -19.27
C ARG A 78 -21.94 1.00 -20.02
N ILE A 79 -21.15 1.88 -20.63
CA ILE A 79 -21.66 2.98 -21.47
C ILE A 79 -22.53 2.44 -22.62
N LYS A 80 -22.10 1.36 -23.28
CA LYS A 80 -22.89 0.71 -24.33
C LYS A 80 -24.17 0.08 -23.79
N ALA A 81 -24.14 -0.50 -22.59
CA ALA A 81 -25.30 -1.07 -21.93
C ALA A 81 -26.35 -0.01 -21.62
N ASP A 82 -25.94 1.12 -21.06
CA ASP A 82 -26.82 2.26 -20.78
C ASP A 82 -27.45 2.80 -22.07
N ALA A 83 -26.67 2.90 -23.16
CA ALA A 83 -27.16 3.35 -24.47
C ALA A 83 -28.27 2.46 -25.06
N VAL A 84 -28.33 1.18 -24.66
CA VAL A 84 -29.37 0.23 -25.10
C VAL A 84 -30.42 -0.07 -24.02
N GLY A 85 -30.39 0.68 -22.91
CA GLY A 85 -31.37 0.59 -21.82
C GLY A 85 -31.19 -0.61 -20.90
N VAL A 86 -30.00 -1.19 -20.84
CA VAL A 86 -29.67 -2.29 -19.92
C VAL A 86 -29.06 -1.70 -18.66
N MET A 87 -29.69 -1.96 -17.50
CA MET A 87 -29.10 -1.59 -16.21
C MET A 87 -27.74 -2.26 -16.06
N SER A 88 -26.70 -1.47 -15.83
CA SER A 88 -25.35 -1.97 -15.67
C SER A 88 -24.72 -1.49 -14.36
N GLU A 89 -23.92 -2.35 -13.74
CA GLU A 89 -23.24 -2.07 -12.49
C GLU A 89 -21.76 -2.45 -12.59
N ASP A 90 -20.92 -1.72 -11.87
CA ASP A 90 -19.56 -2.18 -11.62
C ASP A 90 -19.60 -3.31 -10.58
N TYR A 91 -18.71 -4.30 -10.74
CA TYR A 91 -18.44 -5.23 -9.66
C TYR A 91 -17.63 -4.51 -8.58
N ARG A 92 -18.36 -3.88 -7.66
CA ARG A 92 -17.82 -3.46 -6.37
C ARG A 92 -17.83 -4.70 -5.49
N GLU A 93 -16.66 -5.25 -5.17
CA GLU A 93 -16.57 -5.93 -3.87
C GLU A 93 -17.11 -4.92 -2.86
N SER A 94 -17.97 -5.36 -1.95
CA SER A 94 -18.36 -4.57 -0.79
C SER A 94 -17.14 -4.37 0.10
N HIS A 95 -16.19 -3.59 -0.40
CA HIS A 95 -15.19 -2.90 0.36
C HIS A 95 -15.76 -1.50 0.32
N GLY A 96 -16.40 -1.10 1.43
CA GLY A 96 -16.87 0.27 1.60
C GLY A 96 -15.76 1.21 1.15
N GLU A 97 -16.12 2.35 0.55
CA GLU A 97 -15.18 3.38 0.11
C GLU A 97 -14.01 3.43 1.10
N VAL A 98 -12.81 3.17 0.60
CA VAL A 98 -11.63 3.10 1.47
C VAL A 98 -11.30 4.53 1.87
N GLU A 99 -11.94 5.00 2.93
CA GLU A 99 -11.59 6.24 3.58
C GLU A 99 -10.28 5.99 4.34
N LEU A 100 -9.20 6.53 3.80
CA LEU A 100 -7.95 6.67 4.52
C LEU A 100 -8.13 7.81 5.51
N ASP A 101 -7.78 7.57 6.77
CA ASP A 101 -7.87 8.61 7.80
C ASP A 101 -7.01 9.81 7.39
N GLU A 102 -7.61 11.01 7.35
CA GLU A 102 -6.91 12.26 7.04
C GLU A 102 -5.75 12.52 8.01
N HIS A 103 -5.85 12.05 9.25
CA HIS A 103 -4.78 12.15 10.24
C HIS A 103 -4.52 10.77 10.84
N SER A 104 -3.27 10.31 10.83
CA SER A 104 -2.90 9.00 11.37
C SER A 104 -2.58 9.02 12.87
N TYR A 105 -2.99 10.07 13.59
CA TYR A 105 -2.82 10.18 15.02
C TYR A 105 -4.07 10.77 15.68
N ILE A 106 -4.30 10.34 16.92
CA ILE A 106 -5.40 10.83 17.76
C ILE A 106 -4.84 12.00 18.57
N GLU A 107 -5.46 13.16 18.44
CA GLU A 107 -5.15 14.32 19.27
C GLU A 107 -6.03 14.30 20.52
N MET A 108 -5.41 14.43 21.70
CA MET A 108 -6.13 14.46 22.98
C MET A 108 -5.57 15.55 23.88
N VAL A 109 -6.47 16.18 24.63
CA VAL A 109 -6.13 17.10 25.71
C VAL A 109 -6.14 16.31 27.02
N VAL A 110 -5.06 16.36 27.77
CA VAL A 110 -4.85 15.56 28.99
C VAL A 110 -4.36 16.45 30.14
N PRO A 111 -4.57 16.04 31.40
CA PRO A 111 -3.96 16.71 32.55
C PRO A 111 -2.42 16.70 32.47
N ARG A 112 -1.79 17.75 32.99
CA ARG A 112 -0.33 17.89 33.00
C ARG A 112 0.36 16.70 33.68
N GLU A 113 -0.22 16.17 34.75
CA GLU A 113 0.32 15.04 35.49
C GLU A 113 0.44 13.78 34.62
N LEU A 114 -0.45 13.61 33.64
CA LEU A 114 -0.39 12.50 32.69
C LEU A 114 0.78 12.68 31.73
N LEU A 115 1.02 13.89 31.23
CA LEU A 115 2.18 14.20 30.39
C LEU A 115 3.50 13.99 31.13
N ASP A 116 3.61 14.52 32.34
CA ASP A 116 4.84 14.40 33.15
C ASP A 116 5.18 12.92 33.41
N ARG A 117 4.15 12.07 33.61
CA ARG A 117 4.31 10.61 33.76
C ARG A 117 4.77 9.90 32.49
N LEU A 118 4.43 10.39 31.29
CA LEU A 118 4.90 9.80 30.02
C LEU A 118 6.41 9.94 29.83
N PHE A 119 7.00 11.00 30.38
CA PHE A 119 8.44 11.24 30.36
C PHE A 119 9.18 10.61 31.56
N SER A 120 8.45 10.08 32.54
CA SER A 120 9.03 9.44 33.73
C SER A 120 9.55 8.03 33.43
N ASP A 121 10.76 7.74 33.89
CA ASP A 121 11.36 6.41 33.85
C ASP A 121 10.62 5.39 34.73
N GLU A 122 9.90 5.86 35.77
CA GLU A 122 9.27 5.00 36.79
C GLU A 122 7.85 4.53 36.45
N GLY A 123 7.41 4.70 35.20
CA GLY A 123 6.47 3.74 34.63
C GLY A 123 5.30 4.28 33.84
N GLY A 124 5.42 5.35 33.05
CA GLY A 124 4.46 5.66 31.99
C GLY A 124 2.98 5.77 32.43
N VAL A 125 2.09 5.65 31.44
CA VAL A 125 0.63 5.81 31.60
C VAL A 125 -0.07 4.54 31.14
N ASP A 126 -0.99 4.00 31.93
CA ASP A 126 -1.82 2.88 31.46
C ASP A 126 -2.77 3.38 30.36
N ALA A 127 -2.89 2.66 29.25
CA ALA A 127 -3.73 3.08 28.13
C ALA A 127 -5.21 3.21 28.52
N GLY A 128 -5.67 2.49 29.55
CA GLY A 128 -7.02 2.62 30.09
C GLY A 128 -7.26 3.91 30.90
N GLU A 129 -6.22 4.65 31.27
CA GLU A 129 -6.34 5.97 31.91
C GLU A 129 -6.69 7.08 30.91
N LEU A 130 -6.56 6.82 29.60
CA LEU A 130 -6.92 7.76 28.55
C LEU A 130 -8.44 7.94 28.46
N GLU A 131 -8.87 9.16 28.17
CA GLU A 131 -10.26 9.43 27.82
C GLU A 131 -10.63 8.65 26.54
N GLY A 132 -11.66 7.81 26.61
CA GLY A 132 -12.02 6.87 25.53
C GLY A 132 -11.39 5.47 25.64
N GLY A 133 -10.50 5.24 26.62
CA GLY A 133 -9.87 3.94 26.88
C GLY A 133 -8.66 3.63 25.98
N ASP A 134 -8.25 2.35 25.94
CA ASP A 134 -7.10 1.93 25.13
C ASP A 134 -7.40 2.14 23.62
N PRO A 135 -6.65 3.01 22.92
CA PRO A 135 -6.88 3.33 21.51
C PRO A 135 -6.54 2.15 20.56
N GLY A 136 -5.99 1.06 21.10
CA GLY A 136 -5.65 -0.13 20.34
C GLY A 136 -4.21 -0.11 19.83
N PRO A 137 -3.76 -1.24 19.26
CA PRO A 137 -2.36 -1.44 18.92
C PRO A 137 -1.88 -0.47 17.85
N ASN A 138 -0.63 -0.01 18.02
CA ASN A 138 0.09 0.92 17.16
C ASN A 138 -0.59 2.29 16.95
N ALA A 139 -1.62 2.62 17.72
CA ALA A 139 -2.24 3.94 17.68
C ALA A 139 -1.24 5.03 18.08
N CYS A 140 -1.15 6.07 17.26
CA CYS A 140 -0.32 7.25 17.48
C CYS A 140 -1.12 8.33 18.20
N LEU A 141 -0.51 8.95 19.22
CA LEU A 141 -1.18 9.89 20.10
C LEU A 141 -0.39 11.20 20.17
N LEU A 142 -1.05 12.31 19.85
CA LEU A 142 -0.58 13.65 20.16
C LEU A 142 -1.32 14.16 21.39
N LEU A 143 -0.61 14.19 22.53
CA LEU A 143 -1.17 14.56 23.81
C LEU A 143 -0.78 16.01 24.12
N ARG A 144 -1.74 16.83 24.52
CA ARG A 144 -1.56 18.23 24.87
C ARG A 144 -2.02 18.53 26.29
N ASP A 145 -1.28 19.38 26.97
CA ASP A 145 -1.65 19.81 28.32
C ASP A 145 -2.90 20.69 28.26
N VAL A 146 -3.89 20.38 29.10
CA VAL A 146 -5.12 21.19 29.25
C VAL A 146 -4.82 22.62 29.71
N GLU A 147 -3.77 22.85 30.48
CA GLU A 147 -3.38 24.17 30.98
C GLU A 147 -2.48 24.93 30.00
N ASN A 148 -1.73 24.21 29.15
CA ASN A 148 -0.78 24.79 28.19
C ASN A 148 -0.66 23.96 26.91
N LEU A 149 -1.45 24.27 25.88
CA LEU A 149 -1.48 23.50 24.62
C LEU A 149 -0.14 23.42 23.84
N GLN A 150 0.88 24.22 24.22
CA GLN A 150 2.24 24.12 23.67
C GLN A 150 3.07 23.03 24.36
N HIS A 151 2.72 22.67 25.58
CA HIS A 151 3.28 21.51 26.27
C HIS A 151 2.64 20.25 25.69
N THR A 152 3.43 19.49 24.93
CA THR A 152 2.94 18.33 24.18
C THR A 152 3.85 17.12 24.34
N ALA A 153 3.26 15.94 24.24
CA ALA A 153 3.98 14.67 24.12
C ALA A 153 3.44 13.87 22.95
N LEU A 154 4.33 13.14 22.29
CA LEU A 154 3.95 12.12 21.32
C LEU A 154 4.06 10.77 22.01
N ALA A 155 3.07 9.89 21.86
CA ALA A 155 3.10 8.52 22.34
C ALA A 155 2.59 7.55 21.27
N ARG A 156 3.05 6.29 21.30
CA ARG A 156 2.47 5.21 20.48
C ARG A 156 2.08 4.05 21.39
N ARG A 157 0.88 3.50 21.18
CA ARG A 157 0.40 2.31 21.86
C ARG A 157 1.10 1.06 21.33
N ARG A 158 2.26 0.71 21.90
CA ARG A 158 3.02 -0.48 21.50
C ARG A 158 2.38 -1.75 22.07
N PRO A 159 2.02 -2.76 21.25
CA PRO A 159 1.34 -3.96 21.74
C PRO A 159 2.15 -4.76 22.76
N THR A 160 3.48 -4.72 22.64
CA THR A 160 4.44 -5.42 23.51
C THR A 160 4.68 -4.71 24.84
N GLU A 161 4.26 -3.45 24.97
CA GLU A 161 4.48 -2.64 26.18
C GLU A 161 3.16 -2.51 26.97
N PRO A 162 3.21 -2.68 28.31
CA PRO A 162 2.01 -2.60 29.14
C PRO A 162 1.53 -1.15 29.34
N ARG A 163 2.40 -0.17 29.11
CA ARG A 163 2.13 1.26 29.39
C ARG A 163 2.63 2.14 28.27
N LEU A 164 1.93 3.24 28.04
CA LEU A 164 2.31 4.31 27.14
C LEU A 164 3.49 5.08 27.71
N LYS A 165 4.43 5.40 26.84
CA LYS A 165 5.59 6.24 27.10
C LYS A 165 5.73 7.28 26.00
N ALA A 166 6.40 8.39 26.32
CA ALA A 166 6.75 9.38 25.31
C ALA A 166 7.66 8.74 24.23
N LEU A 167 7.43 9.11 22.98
CA LEU A 167 8.27 8.71 21.85
C LEU A 167 9.71 9.18 22.09
N GLN A 168 10.63 8.23 22.10
CA GLN A 168 12.06 8.50 22.16
C GLN A 168 12.67 8.25 20.78
N LEU A 169 12.82 9.33 20.01
CA LEU A 169 13.42 9.27 18.69
C LEU A 169 14.83 9.86 18.71
N PRO A 170 15.78 9.27 17.95
CA PRO A 170 17.04 9.92 17.69
C PRO A 170 16.79 11.24 16.95
N ARG A 171 17.68 12.23 17.17
CA ARG A 171 17.57 13.53 16.51
C ARG A 171 17.57 13.41 14.98
N ALA A 172 18.37 12.48 14.45
CA ALA A 172 18.43 12.16 13.03
C ALA A 172 18.69 10.67 12.83
N VAL A 173 18.23 10.14 11.69
CA VAL A 173 18.47 8.76 11.24
C VAL A 173 19.07 8.83 9.86
N SER A 174 20.29 8.32 9.68
CA SER A 174 21.05 8.45 8.43
C SER A 174 21.03 9.88 7.86
N GLY A 175 21.24 10.87 8.74
CA GLY A 175 21.24 12.30 8.39
C GLY A 175 19.85 12.96 8.27
N ILE A 176 18.75 12.21 8.33
CA ILE A 176 17.39 12.74 8.18
C ILE A 176 16.76 13.04 9.53
N THR A 177 16.31 14.29 9.72
CA THR A 177 15.52 14.73 10.88
C THR A 177 14.03 14.80 10.49
N PRO A 178 13.12 14.16 11.23
CA PRO A 178 11.69 14.27 10.98
C PRO A 178 11.20 15.69 11.28
N ARG A 179 10.47 16.30 10.35
CA ARG A 179 10.09 17.74 10.41
C ARG A 179 8.74 18.01 11.03
N ASN A 180 7.83 17.04 10.96
CA ASN A 180 6.48 17.15 11.49
C ASN A 180 6.10 15.91 12.32
N VAL A 181 4.92 15.95 12.96
CA VAL A 181 4.44 14.88 13.85
C VAL A 181 4.29 13.54 13.12
N GLU A 182 3.77 13.56 11.90
CA GLU A 182 3.53 12.36 11.09
C GLU A 182 4.85 11.66 10.73
N GLN A 183 5.88 12.44 10.35
CA GLN A 183 7.22 11.89 10.08
C GLN A 183 7.89 11.32 11.34
N LYS A 184 7.62 11.91 12.53
CA LYS A 184 8.10 11.35 13.80
C LYS A 184 7.47 9.98 14.06
N PHE A 185 6.15 9.85 13.90
CA PHE A 185 5.47 8.56 14.04
C PHE A 185 5.93 7.54 13.00
N ALA A 186 6.08 7.94 11.74
CA ALA A 186 6.62 7.07 10.70
C ALA A 186 8.00 6.56 11.08
N MET A 187 8.91 7.43 11.50
CA MET A 187 10.26 7.06 11.91
C MET A 187 10.27 6.14 13.15
N ASP A 188 9.40 6.37 14.14
CA ASP A 188 9.26 5.48 15.30
C ASP A 188 8.86 4.06 14.88
N MET A 189 7.84 3.93 14.01
CA MET A 189 7.37 2.63 13.51
C MET A 189 8.43 1.92 12.64
N LEU A 190 9.16 2.67 11.82
CA LEU A 190 10.20 2.10 10.96
C LEU A 190 11.39 1.55 11.77
N LEU A 191 11.74 2.23 12.86
CA LEU A 191 12.85 1.85 13.74
C LEU A 191 12.51 0.78 14.78
N ASP A 192 11.23 0.43 14.91
CA ASP A 192 10.74 -0.59 15.84
C ASP A 192 10.86 -2.01 15.23
N PRO A 193 11.78 -2.88 15.70
CA PRO A 193 11.91 -4.24 15.17
C PRO A 193 10.71 -5.14 15.48
N ASP A 194 9.89 -4.81 16.50
CA ASP A 194 8.73 -5.62 16.90
C ASP A 194 7.50 -5.38 16.00
N LEU A 195 7.58 -4.38 15.10
CA LEU A 195 6.52 -4.04 14.16
C LEU A 195 6.86 -4.50 12.73
N PRO A 196 6.53 -5.73 12.32
CA PRO A 196 7.02 -6.31 11.07
C PRO A 196 6.40 -5.72 9.81
N LEU A 197 5.24 -5.07 9.88
CA LEU A 197 4.63 -4.41 8.72
C LEU A 197 4.34 -2.94 9.02
N VAL A 198 4.88 -2.05 8.18
CA VAL A 198 4.61 -0.61 8.23
C VAL A 198 4.11 -0.14 6.89
N THR A 199 3.02 0.62 6.88
CA THR A 199 2.48 1.24 5.66
C THR A 199 2.58 2.76 5.78
N LEU A 200 3.30 3.39 4.87
CA LEU A 200 3.39 4.85 4.76
C LEU A 200 2.56 5.31 3.57
N VAL A 201 1.49 6.02 3.87
CA VAL A 201 0.55 6.55 2.88
C VAL A 201 0.73 8.06 2.80
N GLY A 202 0.56 8.67 1.63
CA GLY A 202 0.54 10.12 1.52
C GLY A 202 0.96 10.63 0.16
N LYS A 203 0.82 11.94 -0.06
CA LYS A 203 1.09 12.56 -1.34
C LYS A 203 2.58 12.53 -1.73
N ALA A 204 2.92 12.70 -3.00
CA ALA A 204 4.31 12.88 -3.42
C ALA A 204 5.01 14.03 -2.64
N GLY A 205 6.27 13.86 -2.26
CA GLY A 205 7.05 14.88 -1.53
C GLY A 205 6.81 14.95 -0.01
N THR A 206 6.03 14.04 0.58
CA THR A 206 5.86 13.94 2.04
C THR A 206 7.01 13.19 2.74
N GLY A 207 7.92 12.61 1.96
CA GLY A 207 9.14 11.96 2.46
C GLY A 207 9.02 10.45 2.74
N LYS A 208 7.93 9.78 2.34
CA LYS A 208 7.69 8.33 2.55
C LYS A 208 8.91 7.46 2.23
N THR A 209 9.35 7.50 0.97
CA THR A 209 10.46 6.68 0.45
C THR A 209 11.77 7.06 1.11
N LEU A 210 12.01 8.37 1.31
CA LEU A 210 13.23 8.87 1.97
C LEU A 210 13.33 8.38 3.43
N LEU A 211 12.25 8.48 4.21
CA LEU A 211 12.21 8.02 5.61
C LEU A 211 12.37 6.50 5.69
N ALA A 212 11.75 5.75 4.78
CA ALA A 212 11.88 4.30 4.69
C ALA A 212 13.32 3.90 4.39
N LEU A 213 13.97 4.54 3.40
CA LEU A 213 15.37 4.27 3.03
C LEU A 213 16.33 4.63 4.18
N ALA A 214 16.17 5.81 4.79
CA ALA A 214 16.99 6.24 5.93
C ALA A 214 16.88 5.25 7.09
N SER A 215 15.67 4.84 7.44
CA SER A 215 15.44 3.88 8.51
C SER A 215 15.96 2.49 8.15
N GLY A 216 15.79 2.06 6.89
CA GLY A 216 16.30 0.79 6.40
C GLY A 216 17.83 0.71 6.44
N LEU A 217 18.51 1.79 6.05
CA LEU A 217 19.98 1.91 6.16
C LEU A 217 20.41 1.85 7.62
N ALA A 218 19.82 2.66 8.50
CA ALA A 218 20.17 2.64 9.93
C ALA A 218 19.92 1.28 10.60
N MET A 219 18.80 0.62 10.28
CA MET A 219 18.48 -0.70 10.85
C MET A 219 19.39 -1.81 10.32
N THR A 220 19.96 -1.66 9.12
CA THR A 220 20.83 -2.66 8.47
C THR A 220 22.31 -2.41 8.79
N LEU A 221 22.78 -1.18 8.67
CA LEU A 221 24.19 -0.81 8.80
C LEU A 221 24.57 -0.50 10.26
N ASP A 222 23.81 0.37 10.92
CA ASP A 222 24.14 0.85 12.27
C ASP A 222 23.73 -0.16 13.33
N ARG A 223 22.44 -0.55 13.32
CA ARG A 223 21.87 -1.44 14.34
C ARG A 223 22.04 -2.92 14.03
N LYS A 224 22.30 -3.28 12.76
CA LYS A 224 22.48 -4.66 12.29
C LYS A 224 21.33 -5.59 12.69
N SER A 225 20.11 -5.04 12.79
CA SER A 225 18.90 -5.80 13.11
C SER A 225 18.44 -6.65 11.93
N TYR A 226 18.76 -6.20 10.70
CA TYR A 226 18.51 -6.91 9.45
C TYR A 226 19.83 -7.13 8.72
N ARG A 227 19.91 -8.22 7.96
CA ARG A 227 21.09 -8.61 7.18
C ARG A 227 21.23 -7.80 5.89
N ARG A 228 20.11 -7.30 5.35
CA ARG A 228 20.03 -6.64 4.05
C ARG A 228 18.85 -5.68 3.99
N LEU A 229 19.06 -4.53 3.35
CA LEU A 229 18.03 -3.63 2.87
C LEU A 229 17.65 -4.03 1.43
N LEU A 230 16.42 -4.48 1.22
CA LEU A 230 15.87 -4.79 -0.11
C LEU A 230 14.88 -3.70 -0.49
N VAL A 231 15.07 -3.04 -1.64
CA VAL A 231 14.12 -2.08 -2.20
C VAL A 231 13.54 -2.66 -3.47
N ALA A 232 12.23 -2.87 -3.48
CA ALA A 232 11.51 -3.40 -4.62
C ALA A 232 10.45 -2.40 -5.10
N ARG A 233 10.38 -2.18 -6.41
CA ARG A 233 9.38 -1.30 -7.02
C ARG A 233 8.66 -2.02 -8.15
N PRO A 234 7.31 -1.94 -8.24
CA PRO A 234 6.59 -2.47 -9.38
C PRO A 234 6.82 -1.60 -10.61
N ILE A 235 6.73 -2.21 -11.79
CA ILE A 235 7.06 -1.56 -13.05
C ILE A 235 5.85 -1.65 -13.97
N TYR A 236 5.28 -0.49 -14.27
CA TYR A 236 4.20 -0.32 -15.22
C TYR A 236 4.72 0.57 -16.36
N PRO A 237 5.11 -0.02 -17.50
CA PRO A 237 5.60 0.76 -18.63
C PRO A 237 4.46 1.58 -19.24
N MET A 238 4.66 2.89 -19.35
CA MET A 238 3.77 3.76 -20.12
C MET A 238 4.10 3.62 -21.60
N GLY A 239 3.41 2.72 -22.31
CA GLY A 239 3.55 2.54 -23.76
C GLY A 239 4.04 1.16 -24.17
N ARG A 240 5.20 1.07 -24.85
CA ARG A 240 5.69 -0.19 -25.42
C ARG A 240 6.16 -1.15 -24.32
N ASP A 241 5.87 -2.43 -24.48
CA ASP A 241 6.34 -3.49 -23.58
C ASP A 241 7.87 -3.43 -23.42
N LEU A 242 8.33 -3.65 -22.19
CA LEU A 242 9.74 -3.58 -21.78
C LEU A 242 10.68 -4.45 -22.65
N GLY A 243 10.13 -5.50 -23.28
CA GLY A 243 10.84 -6.40 -24.18
C GLY A 243 11.41 -5.77 -25.45
N TYR A 244 10.98 -4.55 -25.82
CA TYR A 244 11.40 -3.89 -27.06
C TYR A 244 12.52 -2.86 -26.90
N LEU A 245 12.94 -2.53 -25.67
CA LEU A 245 14.08 -1.64 -25.45
C LEU A 245 15.39 -2.40 -25.75
N PRO A 246 16.37 -1.82 -26.45
CA PRO A 246 17.70 -2.40 -26.60
C PRO A 246 18.49 -2.29 -25.27
N GLY A 247 19.44 -3.20 -25.04
CA GLY A 247 20.26 -3.23 -23.80
C GLY A 247 20.04 -4.48 -22.96
N ASP A 248 20.81 -4.61 -21.88
CA ASP A 248 20.56 -5.65 -20.88
C ASP A 248 19.28 -5.34 -20.07
N LEU A 249 18.86 -6.27 -19.23
CA LEU A 249 17.66 -6.08 -18.41
C LEU A 249 17.83 -4.94 -17.39
N ASP A 250 18.98 -4.84 -16.73
CA ASP A 250 19.25 -3.84 -15.70
C ASP A 250 19.30 -2.42 -16.29
N GLU A 251 19.91 -2.25 -17.47
CA GLU A 251 19.89 -1.01 -18.26
C GLU A 251 18.47 -0.57 -18.59
N LYS A 252 17.57 -1.53 -18.88
CA LYS A 252 16.16 -1.23 -19.11
C LYS A 252 15.44 -0.86 -17.83
N LEU A 253 15.73 -1.47 -16.70
CA LEU A 253 15.00 -1.19 -15.45
C LEU A 253 15.50 0.09 -14.76
N ARG A 254 16.73 0.53 -15.06
CA ARG A 254 17.40 1.66 -14.40
C ARG A 254 16.58 2.95 -14.35
N PRO A 255 15.88 3.41 -15.41
CA PRO A 255 15.07 4.64 -15.35
C PRO A 255 13.98 4.59 -14.28
N TRP A 256 13.37 3.43 -14.05
CA TRP A 256 12.34 3.24 -13.02
C TRP A 256 12.93 3.18 -11.60
N MET A 257 14.18 2.76 -11.46
CA MET A 257 14.87 2.68 -10.17
C MET A 257 15.62 3.99 -9.81
N GLN A 258 15.83 4.88 -10.77
CA GLN A 258 16.62 6.11 -10.58
C GLN A 258 16.17 6.94 -9.36
N PRO A 259 14.86 7.14 -9.07
CA PRO A 259 14.45 7.89 -7.88
C PRO A 259 14.91 7.26 -6.55
N ILE A 260 15.10 5.94 -6.51
CA ILE A 260 15.63 5.24 -5.34
C ILE A 260 17.13 5.55 -5.21
N PHE A 261 17.88 5.49 -6.31
CA PHE A 261 19.30 5.84 -6.35
C PHE A 261 19.55 7.29 -5.93
N ASP A 262 18.76 8.24 -6.43
CA ASP A 262 18.89 9.66 -6.09
C ASP A 262 18.68 9.90 -4.57
N ASN A 263 17.68 9.24 -3.96
CA ASN A 263 17.46 9.31 -2.52
C ASN A 263 18.60 8.69 -1.72
N LEU A 264 19.14 7.54 -2.16
CA LEU A 264 20.28 6.89 -1.52
C LEU A 264 21.55 7.74 -1.62
N GLU A 265 21.80 8.37 -2.77
CA GLU A 265 22.93 9.28 -2.95
C GLU A 265 22.80 10.47 -2.00
N TYR A 266 21.60 11.06 -1.88
CA TYR A 266 21.34 12.11 -0.90
C TYR A 266 21.61 11.65 0.54
N LEU A 267 21.16 10.47 0.94
CA LEU A 267 21.36 9.93 2.30
C LEU A 267 22.85 9.67 2.61
N LEU A 268 23.59 9.14 1.63
CA LEU A 268 25.00 8.81 1.80
C LEU A 268 25.91 10.04 1.62
N SER A 269 25.43 11.10 0.97
CA SER A 269 26.16 12.36 0.76
C SER A 269 26.46 13.18 2.03
N GLY A 270 25.80 12.86 3.14
CA GLY A 270 26.01 13.49 4.45
C GLY A 270 26.71 12.58 5.46
N SER A 271 27.15 11.39 5.07
CA SER A 271 27.70 10.38 5.97
C SER A 271 29.23 10.46 6.06
N ALA A 272 29.79 10.14 7.22
CA ALA A 272 31.25 10.05 7.43
C ALA A 272 31.93 8.99 6.52
N GLU A 273 31.14 8.11 5.89
CA GLU A 273 31.63 7.08 4.97
C GLU A 273 32.23 7.67 3.70
N GLN A 274 31.83 8.89 3.30
CA GLN A 274 32.48 9.62 2.21
C GLN A 274 33.93 10.03 2.50
N GLU A 275 34.32 10.14 3.78
CA GLU A 275 35.73 10.39 4.14
C GLU A 275 36.58 9.10 4.09
N MET A 276 35.96 7.92 4.21
CA MET A 276 36.64 6.62 4.12
C MET A 276 36.78 6.09 2.70
N ILE A 277 35.91 6.52 1.78
CA ILE A 277 35.90 6.02 0.41
C ILE A 277 36.85 6.88 -0.43
N GLY A 278 38.08 6.40 -0.59
CA GLY A 278 39.00 6.91 -1.60
C GLY A 278 38.34 6.97 -2.99
N ARG A 279 38.88 7.83 -3.86
CA ARG A 279 38.35 8.30 -5.18
C ARG A 279 37.94 7.25 -6.25
N GLY A 280 37.57 6.02 -5.90
CA GLY A 280 37.40 4.91 -6.84
C GLY A 280 35.97 4.37 -7.02
N SER A 281 35.14 4.30 -5.97
CA SER A 281 33.83 3.61 -6.02
C SER A 281 32.72 4.45 -5.37
N HIS A 282 31.52 4.45 -5.95
CA HIS A 282 30.37 5.15 -5.36
C HIS A 282 29.93 4.39 -4.08
N PRO A 283 29.55 5.07 -2.98
CA PRO A 283 29.15 4.39 -1.73
C PRO A 283 28.03 3.35 -1.92
N ILE A 284 27.09 3.65 -2.83
CA ILE A 284 26.00 2.73 -3.19
C ILE A 284 26.55 1.43 -3.80
N ASP A 285 27.53 1.52 -4.71
CA ASP A 285 28.11 0.35 -5.38
C ASP A 285 28.77 -0.58 -4.35
N LEU A 286 29.44 -0.03 -3.33
CA LEU A 286 30.04 -0.81 -2.26
C LEU A 286 28.98 -1.59 -1.45
N LEU A 287 27.84 -0.96 -1.15
CA LEU A 287 26.75 -1.62 -0.42
C LEU A 287 26.08 -2.73 -1.25
N LEU A 288 25.96 -2.53 -2.56
CA LEU A 288 25.47 -3.52 -3.51
C LEU A 288 26.44 -4.71 -3.61
N ASP A 289 27.74 -4.44 -3.78
CA ASP A 289 28.79 -5.47 -3.90
C ASP A 289 28.93 -6.31 -2.62
N GLN A 290 28.75 -5.69 -1.45
CA GLN A 290 28.72 -6.38 -0.15
C GLN A 290 27.42 -7.15 0.09
N GLY A 291 26.40 -6.95 -0.74
CA GLY A 291 25.07 -7.53 -0.58
C GLY A 291 24.32 -7.03 0.66
N LEU A 292 24.66 -5.83 1.15
CA LEU A 292 23.95 -5.12 2.22
C LEU A 292 22.73 -4.36 1.69
N LEU A 293 22.78 -3.95 0.43
CA LEU A 293 21.70 -3.30 -0.32
C LEU A 293 21.36 -4.15 -1.54
N GLU A 294 20.07 -4.24 -1.88
CA GLU A 294 19.58 -4.86 -3.11
C GLU A 294 18.42 -4.01 -3.64
N ILE A 295 18.43 -3.68 -4.94
CA ILE A 295 17.38 -2.89 -5.60
C ILE A 295 16.92 -3.69 -6.81
N GLU A 296 15.64 -4.05 -6.88
CA GLU A 296 15.12 -4.88 -7.96
C GLU A 296 13.66 -4.59 -8.31
N ALA A 297 13.22 -5.05 -9.48
CA ALA A 297 11.81 -5.04 -9.82
C ALA A 297 11.03 -6.03 -8.95
N LEU A 298 9.81 -5.66 -8.54
CA LEU A 298 8.98 -6.49 -7.68
C LEU A 298 8.68 -7.89 -8.26
N THR A 299 8.75 -8.07 -9.58
CA THR A 299 8.54 -9.39 -10.21
C THR A 299 9.58 -10.44 -9.77
N TYR A 300 10.79 -10.03 -9.38
CA TYR A 300 11.89 -10.94 -9.00
C TYR A 300 11.79 -11.52 -7.59
N ILE A 301 11.00 -10.92 -6.71
CA ILE A 301 10.78 -11.49 -5.37
C ILE A 301 9.92 -12.77 -5.43
N ARG A 302 9.22 -13.00 -6.55
CA ARG A 302 8.25 -14.09 -6.72
C ARG A 302 8.94 -15.44 -6.94
N GLY A 303 9.07 -16.19 -5.87
CA GLY A 303 9.57 -17.56 -5.74
C GLY A 303 10.46 -17.72 -4.51
N ARG A 304 10.93 -16.60 -3.94
CA ARG A 304 11.91 -16.52 -2.85
C ARG A 304 11.25 -16.54 -1.46
N SER A 305 12.00 -17.03 -0.48
CA SER A 305 11.81 -16.72 0.94
C SER A 305 12.85 -15.66 1.32
N LEU A 306 12.41 -14.61 2.03
CA LEU A 306 13.24 -13.44 2.32
C LEU A 306 13.38 -13.26 3.84
N PRO A 307 14.20 -14.08 4.54
CA PRO A 307 14.42 -13.95 5.98
C PRO A 307 15.47 -12.89 6.32
N GLY A 308 15.31 -12.21 7.45
CA GLY A 308 16.30 -11.25 7.96
C GLY A 308 16.42 -9.97 7.14
N GLN A 309 15.37 -9.53 6.44
CA GLN A 309 15.44 -8.38 5.53
C GLN A 309 14.64 -7.18 6.05
N PHE A 310 15.16 -5.97 5.79
CA PHE A 310 14.36 -4.75 5.80
C PHE A 310 13.92 -4.51 4.35
N MET A 311 12.67 -4.84 4.03
CA MET A 311 12.15 -4.79 2.68
C MET A 311 11.26 -3.56 2.49
N ILE A 312 11.59 -2.71 1.54
CA ILE A 312 10.78 -1.58 1.11
C ILE A 312 10.09 -1.96 -0.21
N VAL A 313 8.77 -1.84 -0.25
CA VAL A 313 7.97 -1.95 -1.47
C VAL A 313 7.48 -0.55 -1.82
N ASP A 314 8.20 0.09 -2.74
CA ASP A 314 7.89 1.46 -3.17
C ASP A 314 6.80 1.47 -4.25
N GLU A 315 5.99 2.52 -4.30
CA GLU A 315 4.80 2.63 -5.16
C GLU A 315 3.80 1.47 -5.02
N ALA A 316 3.53 1.05 -3.77
CA ALA A 316 2.66 -0.09 -3.49
C ALA A 316 1.18 0.13 -3.92
N GLN A 317 0.74 1.36 -4.18
CA GLN A 317 -0.58 1.65 -4.76
C GLN A 317 -0.73 1.09 -6.18
N ASN A 318 0.38 0.80 -6.86
CA ASN A 318 0.32 0.22 -8.19
C ASN A 318 0.11 -1.29 -8.14
N LEU A 319 0.04 -1.90 -6.96
CA LEU A 319 -0.17 -3.33 -6.79
C LEU A 319 -1.64 -3.69 -6.68
N THR A 320 -1.99 -4.89 -7.12
CA THR A 320 -3.27 -5.51 -6.79
C THR A 320 -3.27 -6.07 -5.36
N PRO A 321 -4.44 -6.26 -4.71
CA PRO A 321 -4.52 -6.91 -3.40
C PRO A 321 -3.86 -8.29 -3.36
N HIS A 322 -3.95 -9.05 -4.46
CA HIS A 322 -3.31 -10.35 -4.58
C HIS A 322 -1.78 -10.24 -4.59
N GLU A 323 -1.22 -9.23 -5.26
CA GLU A 323 0.22 -9.01 -5.32
C GLU A 323 0.76 -8.60 -3.96
N VAL A 324 0.15 -7.63 -3.27
CA VAL A 324 0.60 -7.24 -1.91
C VAL A 324 0.51 -8.41 -0.94
N LYS A 325 -0.58 -9.19 -0.98
CA LYS A 325 -0.68 -10.43 -0.21
C LYS A 325 0.46 -11.40 -0.54
N THR A 326 0.81 -11.54 -1.81
CA THR A 326 1.93 -12.39 -2.24
C THR A 326 3.27 -11.89 -1.71
N VAL A 327 3.48 -10.58 -1.62
CA VAL A 327 4.69 -9.99 -1.05
C VAL A 327 4.76 -10.21 0.46
N ILE A 328 3.70 -9.83 1.19
CA ILE A 328 3.67 -9.93 2.67
C ILE A 328 3.86 -11.37 3.13
N THR A 329 3.23 -12.33 2.47
CA THR A 329 3.34 -13.76 2.83
C THR A 329 4.71 -14.40 2.52
N ARG A 330 5.64 -13.65 1.93
CA ARG A 330 7.04 -14.08 1.70
C ARG A 330 8.01 -13.59 2.77
N ALA A 331 7.55 -12.71 3.66
CA ALA A 331 8.34 -12.30 4.82
C ALA A 331 8.77 -13.55 5.58
N GLY A 332 10.09 -13.81 5.59
CA GLY A 332 10.66 -14.84 6.45
C GLY A 332 10.72 -14.36 7.90
N GLU A 333 11.27 -15.20 8.78
CA GLU A 333 11.58 -14.78 10.15
C GLU A 333 12.49 -13.55 10.17
N ASN A 334 12.26 -12.67 11.15
CA ASN A 334 13.03 -11.43 11.34
C ASN A 334 13.05 -10.53 10.10
N THR A 335 11.94 -10.42 9.39
CA THR A 335 11.78 -9.54 8.23
C THR A 335 10.76 -8.46 8.52
N LYS A 336 11.13 -7.21 8.22
CA LYS A 336 10.22 -6.08 8.22
C LYS A 336 9.88 -5.71 6.78
N ILE A 337 8.61 -5.49 6.51
CA ILE A 337 8.12 -4.98 5.23
C ILE A 337 7.60 -3.56 5.46
N VAL A 338 8.03 -2.65 4.59
CA VAL A 338 7.58 -1.27 4.55
C VAL A 338 6.92 -1.03 3.19
N LEU A 339 5.63 -0.76 3.18
CA LEU A 339 4.91 -0.35 1.97
C LEU A 339 4.89 1.18 1.92
N THR A 340 5.31 1.77 0.80
CA THR A 340 5.19 3.22 0.58
C THR A 340 4.37 3.48 -0.67
N GLY A 341 3.50 4.49 -0.63
CA GLY A 341 2.72 4.85 -1.82
C GLY A 341 1.79 6.03 -1.65
N ASP A 342 1.25 6.48 -2.78
CA ASP A 342 0.31 7.59 -2.90
C ASP A 342 -0.98 7.09 -3.57
N PRO A 343 -2.09 6.87 -2.83
CA PRO A 343 -3.36 6.37 -3.37
C PRO A 343 -3.94 7.22 -4.51
N ASP A 344 -3.56 8.50 -4.59
CA ASP A 344 -4.03 9.42 -5.63
C ASP A 344 -3.18 9.35 -6.92
N GLN A 345 -2.04 8.67 -6.89
CA GLN A 345 -1.11 8.54 -8.04
C GLN A 345 -0.97 7.07 -8.46
N ILE A 346 -1.95 6.61 -9.25
CA ILE A 346 -2.00 5.23 -9.73
C ILE A 346 -1.62 5.18 -11.21
N ASP A 347 -0.55 4.45 -11.50
CA ASP A 347 -0.08 4.15 -12.84
C ASP A 347 -0.71 2.87 -13.42
N ASN A 348 -1.10 1.94 -12.54
CA ASN A 348 -1.67 0.66 -12.96
C ASN A 348 -3.14 0.81 -13.39
N PRO A 349 -3.50 0.56 -14.67
CA PRO A 349 -4.86 0.76 -15.17
C PRO A 349 -5.88 -0.27 -14.65
N TYR A 350 -5.43 -1.30 -13.93
CA TYR A 350 -6.28 -2.39 -13.42
C TYR A 350 -6.69 -2.22 -11.95
N VAL A 351 -6.24 -1.16 -11.28
CA VAL A 351 -6.58 -0.83 -9.89
C VAL A 351 -6.99 0.63 -9.78
N ASP A 352 -7.74 0.95 -8.74
CA ASP A 352 -8.14 2.31 -8.40
C ASP A 352 -7.80 2.65 -6.94
N ALA A 353 -8.09 3.87 -6.50
CA ALA A 353 -7.75 4.36 -5.16
C ALA A 353 -8.37 3.49 -4.04
N ALA A 354 -9.53 2.89 -4.28
CA ALA A 354 -10.25 2.07 -3.30
C ALA A 354 -9.89 0.58 -3.36
N SER A 355 -9.32 0.10 -4.47
CA SER A 355 -9.07 -1.33 -4.70
C SER A 355 -7.60 -1.69 -4.90
N ASN A 356 -6.69 -0.73 -4.81
CA ASN A 356 -5.27 -0.99 -4.87
C ASN A 356 -4.74 -1.69 -3.61
N GLY A 357 -3.56 -2.30 -3.74
CA GLY A 357 -2.92 -3.10 -2.71
C GLY A 357 -2.49 -2.30 -1.47
N LEU A 358 -2.15 -1.02 -1.61
CA LEU A 358 -1.82 -0.15 -0.48
C LEU A 358 -3.06 0.13 0.37
N SER A 359 -4.13 0.66 -0.24
CA SER A 359 -5.41 0.94 0.41
C SER A 359 -6.02 -0.32 1.04
N TYR A 360 -6.00 -1.43 0.29
CA TYR A 360 -6.46 -2.73 0.78
C TYR A 360 -5.71 -3.20 2.04
N THR A 361 -4.38 -3.07 2.05
CA THR A 361 -3.56 -3.51 3.19
C THR A 361 -3.83 -2.64 4.42
N THR A 362 -3.86 -1.33 4.24
CA THR A 362 -4.17 -0.37 5.30
C THR A 362 -5.51 -0.69 5.97
N GLN A 363 -6.56 -0.93 5.19
CA GLN A 363 -7.89 -1.18 5.74
C GLN A 363 -7.99 -2.56 6.42
N ARG A 364 -7.44 -3.61 5.79
CA ARG A 364 -7.58 -4.99 6.29
C ARG A 364 -6.72 -5.29 7.51
N LEU A 365 -5.64 -4.53 7.71
CA LEU A 365 -4.72 -4.71 8.84
C LEU A 365 -4.80 -3.56 9.86
N LYS A 366 -5.84 -2.70 9.75
CA LYS A 366 -6.09 -1.64 10.73
C LYS A 366 -6.37 -2.27 12.09
N GLY A 367 -5.62 -1.84 13.11
CA GLY A 367 -5.75 -2.35 14.47
C GLY A 367 -5.10 -3.72 14.72
N GLU A 368 -4.28 -4.22 13.80
CA GLU A 368 -3.49 -5.43 14.04
C GLU A 368 -2.19 -5.11 14.80
N ALA A 369 -1.82 -5.93 15.78
CA ALA A 369 -0.60 -5.71 16.57
C ALA A 369 0.68 -5.72 15.73
N MET A 370 0.69 -6.48 14.65
CA MET A 370 1.85 -6.65 13.77
C MET A 370 1.91 -5.63 12.62
N ALA A 371 0.92 -4.74 12.50
CA ALA A 371 0.85 -3.77 11.42
C ALA A 371 0.63 -2.34 11.96
N GLY A 372 1.34 -1.39 11.39
CA GLY A 372 1.15 0.04 11.67
C GLY A 372 1.02 0.82 10.37
N THR A 373 0.15 1.83 10.38
CA THR A 373 -0.03 2.73 9.24
C THR A 373 0.18 4.17 9.69
N VAL A 374 0.90 4.93 8.87
CA VAL A 374 1.06 6.38 9.04
C VAL A 374 0.69 7.07 7.73
N THR A 375 -0.20 8.05 7.83
CA THR A 375 -0.60 8.92 6.73
C THR A 375 0.20 10.22 6.86
N LEU A 376 1.04 10.50 5.88
CA LEU A 376 1.80 11.74 5.76
C LEU A 376 1.00 12.72 4.88
N THR A 377 0.38 13.72 5.47
CA THR A 377 -0.45 14.69 4.75
C THR A 377 0.34 15.89 4.27
N ARG A 378 1.30 16.35 5.08
CA ARG A 378 2.05 17.58 4.80
C ARG A 378 3.34 17.27 4.07
N GLY A 379 3.41 17.73 2.82
CA GLY A 379 4.63 17.75 2.04
C GLY A 379 5.57 18.84 2.54
N GLU A 380 6.83 18.52 2.75
CA GLU A 380 7.88 19.51 3.05
C GLU A 380 8.54 19.90 1.72
N ARG A 381 7.74 20.49 0.84
CA ARG A 381 8.17 20.90 -0.50
C ARG A 381 8.77 22.31 -0.45
N SER A 382 9.50 22.67 -1.50
CA SER A 382 9.87 24.08 -1.68
C SER A 382 8.60 24.94 -1.80
N PRO A 383 8.63 26.23 -1.41
CA PRO A 383 7.46 27.11 -1.52
C PRO A 383 6.85 27.14 -2.94
N LEU A 384 7.67 26.94 -3.97
CA LEU A 384 7.22 26.84 -5.36
C LEU A 384 6.39 25.57 -5.62
N ALA A 385 6.85 24.42 -5.13
CA ALA A 385 6.21 23.14 -5.37
C ALA A 385 4.98 22.92 -4.47
N GLU A 386 4.89 23.61 -3.34
CA GLU A 386 3.68 23.72 -2.53
C GLU A 386 2.64 24.60 -3.24
N MET A 387 3.02 25.82 -3.64
CA MET A 387 2.14 26.71 -4.41
C MET A 387 1.62 26.05 -5.70
N ALA A 388 2.45 25.29 -6.42
CA ALA A 388 2.03 24.58 -7.62
C ALA A 388 1.03 23.46 -7.34
N ALA A 389 1.22 22.68 -6.27
CA ALA A 389 0.30 21.60 -5.89
C ALA A 389 -1.07 22.13 -5.43
N ASP A 390 -1.11 23.32 -4.84
CA ASP A 390 -2.35 23.93 -4.38
C ASP A 390 -3.13 24.66 -5.49
N ARG A 391 -2.44 25.13 -6.55
CA ARG A 391 -3.01 26.03 -7.57
C ARG A 391 -3.18 25.42 -8.97
N LEU A 392 -2.54 24.30 -9.27
CA LEU A 392 -2.62 23.58 -10.55
C LEU A 392 -3.29 22.24 -10.34
#